data_AF-A0A436RFK1-F1
#
_entry.id   AF-A0A436RFK1-F1
#
_cell.length_a   1.000
_cell.length_b   1.000
_cell.length_c   1.000
_cell.angle_alpha   90.00
_cell.angle_beta   90.00
_cell.angle_gamma   90.00
#
_symmetry.space_group_name_H-M   'P 1'
#
loop_
_entity.id
_entity.type
_entity.pdbx_description
1 polymer ?
#
loop_
_entity_poly.entity_id
_entity_poly.type
_entity_poly.pdbx_seq_one_letter_code
_entity_poly.pdbx_strand_id
1 'polypeptide(L)' 'MTVIVDPVTDADLDAYVDDQLDVARRIEVEAHLAARPEAAARVMSDLRTRDELR' A
#
# COMPACT_ATOMS: atom_id res chain seq x y z
N MET A 1 20.90 -16.06 -5.63
CA MET A 1 20.63 -15.25 -4.43
C MET A 1 19.15 -14.93 -4.42
N THR A 2 18.34 -15.70 -3.70
CA THR A 2 16.91 -15.40 -3.56
C THR A 2 16.79 -14.19 -2.65
N VAL A 3 16.45 -13.05 -3.23
CA VAL A 3 16.01 -11.88 -2.46
C VAL A 3 14.73 -12.33 -1.78
N ILE A 4 14.77 -12.47 -0.47
CA ILE A 4 13.57 -12.68 0.34
C ILE A 4 12.88 -11.32 0.31
N VAL A 5 12.01 -11.10 -0.68
CA VAL A 5 11.07 -9.97 -0.66
C VAL A 5 10.19 -10.22 0.55
N ASP A 6 10.32 -9.34 1.53
CA ASP A 6 9.40 -9.30 2.66
C ASP A 6 8.00 -9.02 2.07
N PRO A 7 7.03 -9.92 2.24
CA PRO A 7 5.73 -9.72 1.62
C PRO A 7 5.07 -8.46 2.17
N VAL A 8 4.55 -7.62 1.27
CA VAL A 8 3.70 -6.46 1.64
C VAL A 8 2.57 -6.93 2.54
N THR A 9 2.45 -6.31 3.71
CA THR A 9 1.45 -6.61 4.72
C THR A 9 0.30 -5.60 4.70
N ASP A 10 -0.81 -5.92 5.38
CA ASP A 10 -1.91 -4.97 5.53
C ASP A 10 -1.46 -3.69 6.26
N ALA A 11 -0.51 -3.78 7.19
CA ALA A 11 0.04 -2.63 7.89
C ALA A 11 0.83 -1.70 6.94
N ASP A 12 1.49 -2.26 5.93
CA ASP A 12 2.13 -1.46 4.88
C ASP A 12 1.08 -0.75 4.02
N LEU A 13 -0.07 -1.38 3.76
CA LEU A 13 -1.17 -0.73 3.04
C LEU A 13 -1.77 0.43 3.83
N ASP A 14 -1.99 0.25 5.13
CA ASP A 14 -2.47 1.32 6.01
C ASP A 14 -1.46 2.47 6.08
N ALA A 15 -0.17 2.15 6.24
CA ALA A 15 0.91 3.15 6.20
C ALA A 15 1.03 3.85 4.84
N TYR A 16 0.75 3.15 3.73
CA TYR A 16 0.69 3.73 2.39
C TYR A 16 -0.44 4.74 2.28
N VAL A 17 -1.63 4.37 2.76
CA VAL A 17 -2.79 5.25 2.80
C VAL A 17 -2.43 6.50 3.59
N ASP A 18 -1.82 6.37 4.77
CA ASP A 18 -1.44 7.47 5.66
C ASP A 18 -0.22 8.29 5.21
N ASP A 19 0.42 7.94 4.09
CA ASP A 19 1.65 8.57 3.60
C ASP A 19 2.86 8.43 4.57
N GLN A 20 2.85 7.38 5.39
CA GLN A 20 3.86 7.08 6.41
C GLN A 20 4.93 6.07 5.95
N LEU A 21 4.87 5.60 4.70
CA LEU A 21 5.88 4.72 4.11
C LEU A 21 7.07 5.49 3.56
N ASP A 22 8.25 4.87 3.64
CA ASP A 22 9.40 5.31 2.88
C ASP A 22 9.22 5.04 1.37
N VAL A 23 10.02 5.73 0.55
CA VAL A 23 9.90 5.62 -0.92
C VAL A 23 10.17 4.20 -1.42
N ALA A 24 11.09 3.47 -0.78
CA ALA A 24 11.44 2.11 -1.18
C ALA A 24 10.26 1.15 -0.97
N ARG A 25 9.63 1.17 0.21
CA ARG A 25 8.47 0.34 0.53
C ARG A 25 7.24 0.76 -0.24
N ARG A 26 7.10 2.06 -0.56
CA ARG A 26 6.03 2.56 -1.43
C ARG A 26 6.05 1.90 -2.81
N ILE A 27 7.23 1.75 -3.41
CA ILE A 27 7.39 1.09 -4.71
C ILE A 27 6.98 -0.40 -4.62
N GLU A 28 7.32 -1.08 -3.54
CA GLU A 28 6.93 -2.49 -3.31
C GLU A 28 5.41 -2.62 -3.16
N VAL A 29 4.78 -1.71 -2.40
CA VAL A 29 3.32 -1.63 -2.26
C VAL A 29 2.66 -1.36 -3.60
N GLU A 30 3.14 -0.40 -4.39
CA GLU A 30 2.61 -0.10 -5.71
C GLU A 30 2.69 -1.31 -6.66
N ALA A 31 3.82 -2.04 -6.66
CA ALA A 31 3.95 -3.28 -7.42
C ALA A 31 2.96 -4.36 -6.93
N HIS A 32 2.74 -4.46 -5.62
CA HIS A 32 1.77 -5.37 -5.02
C HIS A 32 0.33 -5.02 -5.43
N LEU A 33 -0.04 -3.74 -5.39
CA LEU A 33 -1.35 -3.22 -5.79
C LEU A 33 -1.59 -3.39 -7.28
N ALA A 34 -0.58 -3.17 -8.12
CA ALA A 34 -0.67 -3.41 -9.56
C ALA A 34 -0.95 -4.88 -9.90
N ALA A 35 -0.42 -5.81 -9.10
CA ALA A 35 -0.70 -7.23 -9.24
C ALA A 35 -2.04 -7.68 -8.61
N ARG A 36 -2.67 -6.84 -7.76
CA ARG A 36 -3.88 -7.17 -6.99
C ARG A 36 -4.91 -6.04 -7.04
N PRO A 37 -5.79 -6.02 -8.05
CA PRO A 37 -6.79 -4.97 -8.20
C PRO A 37 -7.77 -4.87 -7.02
N GLU A 38 -8.06 -5.98 -6.33
CA GLU A 38 -8.92 -5.96 -5.13
C GLU A 38 -8.28 -5.17 -3.97
N ALA A 39 -6.98 -5.37 -3.73
CA ALA A 39 -6.24 -4.60 -2.72
C ALA A 39 -6.15 -3.12 -3.12
N ALA A 40 -5.92 -2.84 -4.41
CA ALA A 40 -5.91 -1.46 -4.93
C ALA A 40 -7.26 -0.76 -4.73
N ALA A 41 -8.37 -1.45 -4.97
CA ALA A 41 -9.70 -0.90 -4.75
C ALA A 41 -9.94 -0.54 -3.26
N ARG A 42 -9.49 -1.40 -2.34
CA ARG A 42 -9.55 -1.14 -0.89
C ARG A 42 -8.76 0.12 -0.52
N VAL A 43 -7.49 0.20 -0.93
CA VAL A 43 -6.62 1.36 -0.68
C VAL A 43 -7.24 2.66 -1.23
N MET A 44 -7.84 2.63 -2.42
CA MET A 44 -8.52 3.80 -2.99
C MET A 44 -9.74 4.24 -2.19
N SER A 45 -10.49 3.28 -1.62
CA SER A 45 -11.60 3.58 -0.71
C SER A 45 -11.10 4.22 0.58
N ASP A 46 -10.06 3.66 1.18
CA ASP A 46 -9.49 4.14 2.44
C ASP A 46 -8.89 5.54 2.28
N LEU A 47 -8.21 5.79 1.16
CA LEU A 47 -7.71 7.13 0.78
C LEU A 47 -8.85 8.16 0.70
N ARG A 48 -9.99 7.80 0.10
CA ARG A 48 -11.17 8.68 0.02
C ARG A 48 -11.73 8.97 1.40
N THR A 49 -11.95 7.95 2.22
CA THR A 49 -12.48 8.13 3.57
C THR A 49 -11.58 9.02 4.42
N ARG A 50 -10.26 8.86 4.31
CA ARG A 50 -9.30 9.73 5.01
C ARG A 50 -9.37 11.18 4.52
N ASP A 51 -9.50 11.39 3.22
CA ASP A 51 -9.62 12.74 2.64
C ASP A 51 -10.90 13.45 3.10
N GLU A 52 -12.00 12.72 3.24
CA GLU A 52 -13.27 13.22 3.77
C GLU A 52 -13.23 13.57 5.28
N LEU A 53 -12.29 12.99 6.03
CA LEU A 53 -12.11 13.20 7.47
C LEU A 53 -11.11 14.32 7.82
N ARG A 54 -10.39 14.87 6.84
CA ARG A 54 -9.43 15.98 7.02
C ARG A 54 -10.11 17.34 6.98
#